data_AF-A0A838E8P8-F1
#
_entry.id   AF-A0A838E8P8-F1
#
_cell.length_a   1.000
_cell.length_b   1.000
_cell.length_c   1.000
_cell.angle_alpha   90.00
_cell.angle_beta   90.00
_cell.angle_gamma   90.00
#
_symmetry.space_group_name_H-M   'P 1'
#
loop_
_entity.id
_entity.type
_entity.pdbx_description
1 polymer ?
#
loop_
_entity_poly.entity_id
_entity_poly.type
_entity_poly.pdbx_seq_one_letter_code
_entity_poly.pdbx_strand_id
1 'polypeptide(L)'
;MFCPGCKTLCDEDAIFCGNCGKQIVPLRARGATVAEPIVSVGSDGLKRSTPYRNAIPRRPVMQMPPPPPQSSFSPASFAIKQTPVPVRSDPTPSALSNEPAPLFPWRTQPEYLVRNVFIVLLLLMLVIGTSAGLIALAHHKSDNTNAKNAITSTGARGLVSFSDSQNGQGQTNTLNLKISGLGVPPNNLHYYAWIVDAASEKTVALGRLAAQGQNFNLAFTDKINLLGLGDQLEITQEPGNPMFPAGEVVLSGTLPPLALIHIRHLLVRFDTTPGKIGLLVGLRSQAQVLKQQAQLLQRFSGKGQHKTACAAQNIVNLIEGTGGKNALPLADDCAAFNVTNVGDGFGLLNPGDPNAGYIVLSAEHAALAAIQSDATPTVRMHAQHVQIATANIKKWVTTIDNDAQQLVANPVNTALITEIATLADHVLNGVDRDDDGQVDPVTGEAGALIAYNEGQMMAQLTLGQGQ
;
A
#
# COMPACT_ATOMS: atom_id res chain seq x y z
N MET A 1 -3.53 -16.90 21.58
CA MET A 1 -2.77 -16.05 22.56
C MET A 1 -3.16 -14.58 22.43
N PHE A 2 -2.98 -13.73 23.44
CA PHE A 2 -3.32 -12.29 23.32
C PHE A 2 -2.12 -11.44 22.90
N CYS A 3 -2.30 -10.54 21.94
CA CYS A 3 -1.26 -9.61 21.52
C CYS A 3 -0.85 -8.67 22.67
N PRO A 4 0.44 -8.52 22.99
CA PRO A 4 0.89 -7.61 24.04
C PRO A 4 0.74 -6.14 23.64
N GLY A 5 0.56 -5.84 22.34
CA GLY A 5 0.34 -4.49 21.82
C GLY A 5 -1.11 -4.04 21.96
N CYS A 6 -2.04 -4.76 21.32
CA CYS A 6 -3.44 -4.33 21.19
C CYS A 6 -4.45 -5.20 21.97
N LYS A 7 -3.98 -6.21 22.71
CA LYS A 7 -4.81 -7.12 23.54
C LYS A 7 -5.88 -7.89 22.74
N THR A 8 -5.77 -8.01 21.42
CA THR A 8 -6.65 -8.89 20.63
C THR A 8 -6.19 -10.33 20.67
N LEU A 9 -7.14 -11.25 20.53
CA LEU A 9 -6.85 -12.67 20.37
C LEU A 9 -6.12 -12.87 19.03
N CYS A 10 -5.04 -13.63 19.07
CA CYS A 10 -4.23 -14.03 17.92
C CYS A 10 -4.24 -15.56 17.84
N ASP A 11 -4.19 -16.08 16.62
CA ASP A 11 -4.05 -17.51 16.36
C ASP A 11 -2.80 -18.06 17.08
N GLU A 12 -2.87 -19.32 17.51
CA GLU A 12 -1.80 -19.94 18.31
C GLU A 12 -0.46 -20.02 17.55
N ASP A 13 -0.51 -20.05 16.21
CA ASP A 13 0.66 -20.12 15.34
C ASP A 13 1.08 -18.75 14.75
N ALA A 14 0.39 -17.66 15.09
CA ALA A 14 0.68 -16.35 14.55
C ALA A 14 2.00 -15.80 15.12
N ILE A 15 2.94 -15.39 14.27
CA ILE A 15 4.22 -14.77 14.70
C ILE A 15 4.03 -13.27 14.97
N PHE A 16 3.08 -12.64 14.26
CA PHE A 16 2.71 -11.24 14.38
C PHE A 16 1.21 -11.12 14.57
N CYS A 17 0.78 -10.12 15.35
CA CYS A 17 -0.63 -9.85 15.53
C CYS A 17 -1.23 -9.29 14.25
N GLY A 18 -2.19 -10.01 13.64
CA GLY A 18 -2.87 -9.56 12.43
C GLY A 18 -3.61 -8.21 12.58
N ASN A 19 -3.94 -7.81 13.81
CA ASN A 19 -4.66 -6.56 14.07
C ASN A 19 -3.74 -5.33 14.22
N CYS A 20 -2.56 -5.47 14.81
CA CYS A 20 -1.68 -4.31 15.07
C CYS A 20 -0.24 -4.48 14.55
N GLY A 21 0.05 -5.57 13.85
CA GLY A 21 1.37 -5.90 13.31
C GLY A 21 2.44 -6.21 14.36
N LYS A 22 2.14 -6.15 15.66
CA LYS A 22 3.17 -6.35 16.70
C LYS A 22 3.58 -7.82 16.76
N GLN A 23 4.88 -8.06 16.79
CA GLN A 23 5.43 -9.39 17.01
C GLN A 23 4.95 -9.97 18.35
N ILE A 24 4.40 -11.18 18.29
CA ILE A 24 3.80 -11.89 19.43
C ILE A 24 4.64 -13.08 19.88
N VAL A 25 5.49 -13.61 19.00
CA VAL A 25 6.45 -14.68 19.32
C VAL A 25 7.88 -14.20 19.01
N PRO A 26 8.84 -14.37 19.94
CA PRO A 26 10.25 -14.08 19.65
C PRO A 26 10.71 -14.87 18.42
N LEU A 27 11.25 -14.17 17.42
CA LEU A 27 11.87 -14.77 16.25
C LEU A 27 13.15 -15.49 16.71
N ARG A 28 13.02 -16.73 17.21
CA ARG A 28 14.13 -17.67 17.11
C ARG A 28 14.23 -18.01 15.64
N ALA A 29 15.13 -17.32 14.93
CA ALA A 29 15.43 -17.60 13.53
C ALA A 29 15.78 -19.09 13.36
N ARG A 30 14.78 -19.91 13.03
CA ARG A 30 15.03 -21.24 12.47
C ARG A 30 15.50 -21.02 11.04
N GLY A 31 16.81 -20.89 10.85
CA GLY A 31 17.43 -20.76 9.53
C GLY A 31 18.76 -19.99 9.48
N ALA A 32 19.18 -19.30 10.55
CA ALA A 32 20.50 -18.65 10.61
C ALA A 32 21.49 -19.54 11.39
N THR A 33 21.89 -20.67 10.83
CA THR A 33 23.03 -21.45 11.35
C THR A 33 24.31 -21.05 10.61
N VAL A 34 25.23 -20.46 11.38
CA VAL A 34 26.69 -20.65 11.41
C VAL A 34 27.40 -20.83 10.05
N ALA A 35 28.24 -19.84 9.73
CA ALA A 35 29.23 -19.92 8.66
C ALA A 35 30.15 -21.15 8.81
N GLU A 36 30.18 -22.00 7.80
CA GLU A 36 31.25 -22.97 7.60
C GLU A 36 32.42 -22.32 6.81
N PRO A 37 33.67 -22.77 7.03
CA PRO A 37 34.85 -22.10 6.50
C PRO A 37 34.99 -22.31 4.98
N ILE A 38 35.32 -21.22 4.30
CA ILE A 38 35.57 -21.17 2.86
C ILE A 38 36.82 -22.01 2.54
N VAL A 39 36.63 -23.16 1.89
CA VAL A 39 37.68 -23.84 1.14
C VAL A 39 37.77 -23.15 -0.23
N SER A 40 38.93 -22.58 -0.54
CA SER A 40 39.21 -21.98 -1.85
C SER A 40 39.21 -23.08 -2.92
N VAL A 41 38.25 -23.05 -3.83
CA VAL A 41 38.28 -23.85 -5.06
C VAL A 41 38.51 -22.90 -6.23
N GLY A 42 39.55 -23.22 -6.99
CA GLY A 42 40.08 -22.41 -8.08
C GLY A 42 39.08 -22.14 -9.19
N SER A 43 39.24 -20.95 -9.77
CA SER A 43 38.59 -20.49 -10.97
C SER A 43 39.08 -21.26 -12.19
N ASP A 44 38.38 -22.35 -12.54
CA ASP A 44 38.38 -22.83 -13.93
C ASP A 44 37.14 -23.67 -14.22
N GLY A 45 36.33 -23.16 -15.15
CA GLY A 45 35.32 -23.94 -15.88
C GLY A 45 33.93 -23.94 -15.27
N LEU A 46 33.07 -23.02 -15.72
CA LEU A 46 31.63 -23.27 -15.90
C LEU A 46 31.03 -22.28 -16.91
N LYS A 47 31.35 -22.50 -18.19
CA LYS A 47 30.42 -22.17 -19.28
C LYS A 47 29.32 -23.22 -19.27
N ARG A 48 28.15 -22.92 -18.71
CA ARG A 48 26.93 -23.67 -19.04
C ARG A 48 25.69 -22.79 -18.92
N SER A 49 25.12 -22.53 -20.09
CA SER A 49 23.84 -21.91 -20.38
C SER A 49 22.66 -22.59 -19.67
N THR A 50 21.77 -21.80 -19.08
CA THR A 50 20.39 -22.20 -18.74
C THR A 50 19.38 -21.25 -19.39
N PRO A 51 18.33 -21.75 -20.05
CA PRO A 51 17.30 -20.94 -20.70
C PRO A 51 16.17 -20.65 -19.71
N TYR A 52 16.25 -19.54 -18.98
CA TYR A 52 15.15 -19.06 -18.14
C TYR A 52 14.87 -17.56 -18.33
N ARG A 53 14.96 -17.09 -19.59
CA ARG A 53 14.82 -15.67 -19.94
C ARG A 53 13.51 -15.28 -20.62
N ASN A 54 12.56 -16.21 -20.80
CA ASN A 54 11.40 -16.00 -21.69
C ASN A 54 10.01 -16.04 -21.00
N ALA A 55 9.92 -15.76 -19.69
CA ALA A 55 8.63 -15.76 -18.99
C ALA A 55 8.32 -14.48 -18.19
N ILE A 56 9.01 -13.36 -18.48
CA ILE A 56 8.64 -12.05 -17.92
C ILE A 56 7.69 -11.37 -18.92
N PRO A 57 6.41 -11.14 -18.60
CA PRO A 57 5.55 -10.31 -19.44
C PRO A 57 6.16 -8.91 -19.54
N ARG A 58 6.39 -8.43 -20.76
CA ARG A 58 6.94 -7.10 -21.05
C ARG A 58 6.13 -6.03 -20.31
N ARG A 59 6.81 -5.26 -19.44
CA ARG A 59 6.25 -4.08 -18.79
C ARG A 59 5.90 -3.01 -19.85
N PRO A 60 4.87 -2.17 -19.63
CA PRO A 60 4.72 -0.93 -20.38
C PRO A 60 5.95 -0.05 -20.14
N VAL A 61 6.61 0.37 -21.21
CA VAL A 61 7.72 1.33 -21.17
C VAL A 61 7.16 2.66 -20.66
N MET A 62 7.59 3.10 -19.48
CA MET A 62 7.32 4.45 -19.00
C MET A 62 8.28 5.39 -19.74
N GLN A 63 7.87 5.91 -20.90
CA GLN A 63 8.60 6.98 -21.57
C GLN A 63 8.48 8.24 -20.71
N MET A 64 9.62 8.75 -20.21
CA MET A 64 9.65 10.08 -19.62
C MET A 64 9.24 11.11 -20.69
N PRO A 65 8.29 12.01 -20.40
CA PRO A 65 8.01 13.14 -21.28
C PRO A 65 9.27 14.00 -21.45
N PRO A 66 9.49 14.61 -22.63
CA PRO A 66 10.56 15.59 -22.81
C PRO A 66 10.36 16.76 -21.85
N PRO A 67 11.44 17.36 -21.32
CA PRO A 67 11.34 18.51 -20.43
C PRO A 67 10.62 19.66 -21.16
N PRO A 68 9.67 20.35 -20.50
CA PRO A 68 8.99 21.48 -21.10
C PRO A 68 10.00 22.60 -21.42
N PRO A 69 9.79 23.36 -22.52
CA PRO A 69 10.65 24.47 -22.86
C PRO A 69 10.67 25.50 -21.72
N GLN A 70 11.86 25.87 -21.27
CA GLN A 70 12.06 26.89 -20.25
C GLN A 70 11.55 28.23 -20.78
N SER A 71 10.37 28.65 -20.31
CA SER A 71 9.88 30.00 -20.53
C SER A 71 10.51 30.95 -19.51
N SER A 72 11.06 32.06 -20.03
CA SER A 72 11.59 33.18 -19.26
C SER A 72 10.44 33.95 -18.60
N PHE A 73 10.17 33.66 -17.32
CA PHE A 73 9.28 34.48 -16.51
C PHE A 73 10.04 35.63 -15.84
N SER A 74 9.75 36.85 -16.30
CA SER A 74 10.04 38.10 -15.56
C SER A 74 9.10 38.21 -14.35
N PRO A 75 9.58 38.67 -13.17
CA PRO A 75 8.73 38.79 -12.00
C PRO A 75 7.85 40.04 -12.08
N ALA A 76 6.54 39.84 -12.13
CA ALA A 76 5.57 40.90 -11.83
C ALA A 76 5.36 40.98 -10.31
N SER A 77 5.61 42.16 -9.75
CA SER A 77 5.41 42.51 -8.35
C SER A 77 3.93 42.52 -7.97
N PHE A 78 3.51 41.57 -7.13
CA PHE A 78 2.19 41.58 -6.49
C PHE A 78 2.23 42.40 -5.20
N ALA A 79 1.58 43.55 -5.21
CA ALA A 79 1.25 44.31 -4.01
C ALA A 79 0.01 43.69 -3.34
N ILE A 80 0.20 43.10 -2.17
CA ILE A 80 -0.89 42.56 -1.34
C ILE A 80 -1.48 43.70 -0.52
N LYS A 81 -2.75 44.04 -0.78
CA LYS A 81 -3.56 44.89 0.12
C LYS A 81 -3.94 44.06 1.36
N GLN A 82 -3.51 44.52 2.53
CA GLN A 82 -3.92 43.97 3.82
C GLN A 82 -5.32 44.47 4.19
N THR A 83 -6.25 43.54 4.43
CA THR A 83 -7.51 43.80 5.12
C THR A 83 -7.35 43.43 6.60
N PRO A 84 -7.86 44.26 7.55
CA PRO A 84 -7.71 43.99 8.98
C PRO A 84 -8.68 42.90 9.45
N VAL A 85 -8.15 41.98 10.28
CA VAL A 85 -8.88 40.91 10.97
C VAL A 85 -9.60 41.50 12.20
N PRO A 86 -10.86 41.12 12.50
CA PRO A 86 -11.53 41.56 13.70
C PRO A 86 -11.01 40.86 14.96
N VAL A 87 -10.73 41.67 15.97
CA VAL A 87 -10.32 41.31 17.33
C VAL A 87 -11.41 40.47 18.00
N ARG A 88 -11.06 39.27 18.47
CA ARG A 88 -11.91 38.41 19.30
C ARG A 88 -11.57 38.68 20.77
N SER A 89 -12.57 39.10 21.54
CA SER A 89 -12.47 39.35 22.97
C SER A 89 -12.49 38.05 23.79
N ASP A 90 -11.54 37.94 24.72
CA ASP A 90 -11.42 36.89 25.74
C ASP A 90 -12.64 36.83 26.68
N PRO A 91 -13.02 35.64 27.18
CA PRO A 91 -13.73 35.52 28.44
C PRO A 91 -12.78 35.17 29.60
N THR A 92 -12.92 35.98 30.65
CA THR A 92 -12.29 35.86 31.98
C THR A 92 -12.71 34.57 32.71
N PRO A 93 -11.91 34.07 33.68
CA PRO A 93 -12.15 32.80 34.36
C PRO A 93 -13.13 32.96 35.53
N SER A 94 -14.14 32.08 35.59
CA SER A 94 -15.05 31.98 36.74
C SER A 94 -14.63 30.87 37.70
N ALA A 95 -14.82 31.18 38.97
CA ALA A 95 -14.24 30.56 40.14
C ALA A 95 -14.91 29.25 40.60
N LEU A 96 -14.17 28.57 41.47
CA LEU A 96 -14.57 27.44 42.31
C LEU A 96 -15.93 27.64 43.02
N SER A 97 -16.76 26.61 43.01
CA SER A 97 -17.70 26.34 44.10
C SER A 97 -17.78 24.83 44.36
N ASN A 98 -17.58 24.48 45.63
CA ASN A 98 -17.75 23.17 46.22
C ASN A 98 -19.24 22.87 46.46
N GLU A 99 -19.50 21.61 46.82
CA GLU A 99 -20.64 21.07 47.60
C GLU A 99 -21.76 20.29 46.83
N PRO A 100 -22.54 19.42 47.50
CA PRO A 100 -22.20 17.99 47.68
C PRO A 100 -23.20 17.02 47.02
N ALA A 101 -22.83 15.74 46.99
CA ALA A 101 -23.59 14.63 46.41
C ALA A 101 -24.93 14.33 47.11
N PRO A 102 -25.94 13.85 46.37
CA PRO A 102 -27.03 13.07 46.94
C PRO A 102 -26.80 11.57 46.73
N LEU A 103 -26.78 10.84 47.84
CA LEU A 103 -27.14 9.43 47.98
C LEU A 103 -28.60 9.24 47.53
N PHE A 104 -28.93 8.16 46.80
CA PHE A 104 -30.16 7.33 46.93
C PHE A 104 -30.23 6.23 45.85
N PRO A 105 -31.09 5.20 46.00
CA PRO A 105 -30.67 3.81 45.92
C PRO A 105 -31.14 3.06 44.67
N TRP A 106 -30.54 1.88 44.51
CA TRP A 106 -30.87 0.84 43.55
C TRP A 106 -32.36 0.45 43.54
N ARG A 107 -32.93 0.37 42.33
CA ARG A 107 -34.18 -0.36 42.04
C ARG A 107 -33.92 -1.35 40.89
N THR A 108 -33.96 -2.62 41.22
CA THR A 108 -34.03 -3.74 40.26
C THR A 108 -35.48 -3.93 39.81
N GLN A 109 -35.72 -4.00 38.50
CA GLN A 109 -36.96 -4.45 37.88
C GLN A 109 -36.67 -5.54 36.83
N PRO A 110 -37.54 -6.55 36.65
CA PRO A 110 -37.23 -7.74 35.86
C PRO A 110 -37.75 -7.64 34.42
N GLU A 111 -36.86 -7.57 33.43
CA GLU A 111 -37.23 -7.68 32.02
C GLU A 111 -37.13 -9.14 31.53
N TYR A 112 -38.18 -9.93 31.77
CA TYR A 112 -38.28 -11.30 31.22
C TYR A 112 -39.57 -11.58 30.42
N LEU A 113 -40.39 -10.56 30.12
CA LEU A 113 -41.69 -10.79 29.47
C LEU A 113 -41.85 -10.21 28.06
N VAL A 114 -40.92 -9.37 27.59
CA VAL A 114 -41.00 -8.73 26.25
C VAL A 114 -40.32 -9.58 25.15
N ARG A 115 -39.41 -10.49 25.51
CA ARG A 115 -38.62 -11.26 24.53
C ARG A 115 -39.39 -12.40 23.84
N ASN A 116 -40.43 -12.94 24.47
CA ASN A 116 -41.13 -14.12 23.94
C ASN A 116 -42.22 -13.76 22.90
N VAL A 117 -42.76 -12.54 22.95
CA VAL A 117 -43.76 -12.09 21.96
C VAL A 117 -43.11 -11.81 20.60
N PHE A 118 -41.86 -11.32 20.60
CA PHE A 118 -41.12 -11.01 19.37
C PHE A 118 -40.71 -12.26 18.58
N ILE A 119 -40.34 -13.35 19.28
CA ILE A 119 -39.92 -14.61 18.64
C ILE A 119 -41.10 -15.33 17.97
N VAL A 120 -42.29 -15.28 18.58
CA VAL A 120 -43.50 -15.89 18.00
C VAL A 120 -43.95 -15.16 16.73
N LEU A 121 -43.89 -13.83 16.70
CA LEU A 121 -44.21 -13.03 15.51
C LEU A 121 -43.23 -13.26 14.35
N LEU A 122 -41.94 -13.46 14.66
CA LEU A 122 -40.90 -13.73 13.65
C LEU A 122 -41.07 -15.13 13.04
N LEU A 123 -41.43 -16.13 13.85
CA LEU A 123 -41.75 -17.48 13.36
C LEU A 123 -43.04 -17.51 12.52
N LEU A 124 -44.05 -16.71 12.88
CA LEU A 124 -45.29 -16.61 12.09
C LEU A 124 -45.06 -15.95 10.72
N MET A 125 -44.19 -14.93 10.65
CA MET A 125 -43.77 -14.31 9.39
C MET A 125 -42.94 -15.27 8.51
N LEU A 126 -42.11 -16.12 9.12
CA LEU A 126 -41.30 -17.10 8.38
C LEU A 126 -42.17 -18.20 7.75
N VAL A 127 -43.26 -18.61 8.40
CA VAL A 127 -44.22 -19.58 7.84
C VAL A 127 -45.02 -18.97 6.69
N ILE A 128 -45.43 -17.70 6.77
CA ILE A 128 -46.17 -17.03 5.69
C ILE A 128 -45.26 -16.68 4.50
N GLY A 129 -43.98 -16.36 4.73
CA GLY A 129 -42.99 -16.08 3.69
C GLY A 129 -42.61 -17.31 2.83
N THR A 130 -42.67 -18.52 3.39
CA THR A 130 -42.34 -19.75 2.64
C THR A 130 -43.38 -20.14 1.58
N SER A 131 -44.64 -19.71 1.72
CA SER A 131 -45.70 -20.02 0.75
C SER A 131 -45.66 -19.19 -0.54
N ALA A 132 -45.06 -17.99 -0.54
CA ALA A 132 -44.96 -17.16 -1.74
C ALA A 132 -43.69 -17.43 -2.57
N GLY A 133 -42.60 -17.90 -1.95
CA GLY A 133 -41.33 -18.18 -2.63
C GLY A 133 -41.34 -19.43 -3.52
N LEU A 134 -42.19 -20.41 -3.24
CA LEU A 134 -42.23 -21.67 -4.01
C LEU A 134 -43.02 -21.55 -5.33
N ILE A 135 -43.91 -20.56 -5.48
CA ILE A 135 -44.69 -20.37 -6.72
C ILE A 135 -43.87 -19.62 -7.79
N ALA A 136 -42.92 -18.78 -7.39
CA ALA A 136 -42.00 -18.11 -8.33
C ALA A 136 -40.95 -19.06 -8.92
N LEU A 137 -40.53 -20.11 -8.20
CA LEU A 137 -39.56 -21.10 -8.72
C LEU A 137 -40.17 -22.17 -9.64
N ALA A 138 -41.49 -22.36 -9.62
CA ALA A 138 -42.13 -23.43 -10.38
C ALA A 138 -42.51 -23.03 -11.83
N HIS A 139 -42.57 -21.73 -12.15
CA HIS A 139 -42.99 -21.25 -13.48
C HIS A 139 -41.87 -21.08 -14.52
N HIS A 140 -40.60 -21.35 -14.18
CA HIS A 140 -39.47 -21.29 -15.14
C HIS A 140 -39.05 -22.66 -15.71
N LYS A 141 -39.87 -23.70 -15.58
CA LYS A 141 -39.55 -25.07 -16.01
C LYS A 141 -40.25 -25.53 -17.29
N SER A 142 -40.54 -24.63 -18.22
CA SER A 142 -40.98 -24.99 -19.59
C SER A 142 -40.11 -24.27 -20.62
N ASP A 143 -39.54 -25.08 -21.52
CA ASP A 143 -38.98 -24.69 -22.82
C ASP A 143 -37.71 -23.83 -22.85
N ASN A 144 -36.59 -24.42 -22.42
CA ASN A 144 -35.29 -23.97 -22.90
C ASN A 144 -34.29 -25.13 -23.08
N THR A 145 -34.67 -26.11 -23.89
CA THR A 145 -33.76 -27.15 -24.40
C THR A 145 -32.69 -26.61 -25.37
N ASN A 146 -32.74 -25.32 -25.73
CA ASN A 146 -31.71 -24.61 -26.50
C ASN A 146 -30.77 -23.71 -25.66
N ALA A 147 -31.00 -23.56 -24.34
CA ALA A 147 -30.11 -22.79 -23.46
C ALA A 147 -28.93 -23.61 -22.89
N LYS A 148 -28.83 -24.89 -23.24
CA LYS A 148 -27.68 -25.76 -22.92
C LYS A 148 -26.50 -25.62 -23.89
N ASN A 149 -26.56 -24.67 -24.83
CA ASN A 149 -25.36 -24.02 -25.36
C ASN A 149 -24.86 -22.92 -24.40
N ALA A 150 -25.11 -23.09 -23.10
CA ALA A 150 -24.46 -22.33 -22.06
C ALA A 150 -22.97 -22.42 -22.31
N ILE A 151 -22.38 -21.24 -22.51
CA ILE A 151 -21.00 -20.95 -22.80
C ILE A 151 -20.16 -21.59 -21.70
N THR A 152 -19.84 -22.89 -21.83
CA THR A 152 -18.79 -23.50 -21.04
C THR A 152 -17.51 -22.90 -21.56
N SER A 153 -17.11 -21.79 -20.95
CA SER A 153 -15.81 -21.16 -21.12
C SER A 153 -14.74 -22.03 -20.44
N THR A 154 -14.70 -23.31 -20.79
CA THR A 154 -13.67 -24.26 -20.36
C THR A 154 -12.33 -23.72 -20.82
N GLY A 155 -11.67 -22.95 -19.96
CA GLY A 155 -10.40 -22.27 -20.23
C GLY A 155 -10.41 -20.74 -20.21
N ALA A 156 -11.53 -20.05 -19.96
CA ALA A 156 -11.49 -18.60 -19.77
C ALA A 156 -10.67 -18.23 -18.54
N ARG A 157 -9.84 -17.19 -18.66
CA ARG A 157 -9.00 -16.70 -17.58
C ARG A 157 -8.97 -15.18 -17.58
N GLY A 158 -9.09 -14.60 -16.40
CA GLY A 158 -8.91 -13.17 -16.16
C GLY A 158 -7.58 -12.89 -15.46
N LEU A 159 -7.00 -11.73 -15.74
CA LEU A 159 -5.90 -11.16 -14.99
C LEU A 159 -6.26 -9.75 -14.56
N VAL A 160 -6.13 -9.49 -13.27
CA VAL A 160 -6.40 -8.21 -12.61
C VAL A 160 -5.09 -7.65 -12.10
N SER A 161 -4.80 -6.40 -12.42
CA SER A 161 -3.66 -5.67 -11.90
C SER A 161 -4.10 -4.33 -11.32
N PHE A 162 -3.51 -3.97 -10.19
CA PHE A 162 -3.74 -2.69 -9.54
C PHE A 162 -2.57 -1.74 -9.79
N SER A 163 -2.86 -0.45 -9.93
CA SER A 163 -1.85 0.59 -10.12
C SER A 163 -2.33 1.94 -9.58
N ASP A 164 -1.46 2.94 -9.62
CA ASP A 164 -1.88 4.34 -9.46
C ASP A 164 -2.48 4.88 -10.77
N SER A 165 -3.36 5.88 -10.65
CA SER A 165 -3.75 6.71 -11.79
C SER A 165 -2.57 7.53 -12.33
N GLN A 166 -2.67 8.11 -13.53
CA GLN A 166 -1.55 8.81 -14.20
C GLN A 166 -0.93 9.99 -13.41
N ASN A 167 -1.55 10.42 -12.30
CA ASN A 167 -0.99 11.41 -11.37
C ASN A 167 -1.13 10.97 -9.89
N GLY A 168 -1.38 9.67 -9.66
CA GLY A 168 -1.66 9.12 -8.34
C GLY A 168 -0.46 9.20 -7.41
N GLN A 169 -0.67 9.75 -6.22
CA GLN A 169 0.35 9.84 -5.19
C GLN A 169 0.33 8.64 -4.23
N GLY A 170 0.26 7.41 -4.76
CA GLY A 170 0.43 6.22 -3.94
C GLY A 170 -0.91 5.71 -3.43
N GLN A 171 -1.90 5.69 -4.33
CA GLN A 171 -3.30 5.45 -3.97
C GLN A 171 -3.77 4.07 -4.39
N THR A 172 -3.08 3.37 -5.30
CA THR A 172 -3.52 2.07 -5.85
C THR A 172 -5.01 2.12 -6.24
N ASN A 173 -5.37 3.18 -6.95
CA ASN A 173 -6.73 3.60 -7.25
C ASN A 173 -7.17 3.25 -8.68
N THR A 174 -6.33 2.55 -9.43
CA THR A 174 -6.62 2.07 -10.78
C THR A 174 -6.59 0.54 -10.79
N LEU A 175 -7.57 -0.05 -11.47
CA LEU A 175 -7.66 -1.49 -11.72
C LEU A 175 -7.74 -1.71 -13.23
N ASN A 176 -6.89 -2.60 -13.73
CA ASN A 176 -6.94 -3.08 -15.11
C ASN A 176 -7.27 -4.57 -15.10
N LEU A 177 -8.33 -4.93 -15.81
CA LEU A 177 -8.80 -6.29 -15.99
C LEU A 177 -8.67 -6.67 -17.47
N LYS A 178 -8.08 -7.83 -17.72
CA LYS A 178 -8.02 -8.46 -19.04
C LYS A 178 -8.50 -9.89 -18.93
N ILE A 179 -9.41 -10.29 -19.81
CA ILE A 179 -9.96 -11.64 -19.87
C ILE A 179 -9.77 -12.19 -21.27
N SER A 180 -9.35 -13.45 -21.37
CA SER A 180 -9.25 -14.18 -22.62
C SER A 180 -10.09 -15.46 -22.60
N GLY A 181 -10.57 -15.87 -23.77
CA GLY A 181 -11.34 -17.11 -23.96
C GLY A 181 -12.75 -17.07 -23.38
N LEU A 182 -13.27 -15.88 -23.06
CA LEU A 182 -14.65 -15.73 -22.59
C LEU A 182 -15.58 -15.65 -23.80
N GLY A 183 -16.61 -16.50 -23.83
CA GLY A 183 -17.58 -16.51 -24.93
C GLY A 183 -18.43 -15.25 -24.95
N VAL A 184 -18.96 -14.93 -26.14
CA VAL A 184 -19.87 -13.79 -26.33
C VAL A 184 -21.08 -13.98 -25.40
N PRO A 185 -21.45 -12.98 -24.58
CA PRO A 185 -22.58 -13.12 -23.67
C PRO A 185 -23.88 -13.34 -24.47
N PRO A 186 -24.89 -14.02 -23.89
CA PRO A 186 -26.20 -14.19 -24.53
C PRO A 186 -26.82 -12.84 -24.93
N ASN A 187 -27.76 -12.88 -25.89
CA ASN A 187 -28.46 -11.69 -26.34
C ASN A 187 -29.07 -10.93 -25.15
N ASN A 188 -28.88 -9.60 -25.13
CA ASN A 188 -29.32 -8.68 -24.07
C ASN A 188 -28.57 -8.81 -22.72
N LEU A 189 -27.54 -9.64 -22.61
CA LEU A 189 -26.66 -9.71 -21.45
C LEU A 189 -25.30 -9.11 -21.74
N HIS A 190 -24.68 -8.58 -20.69
CA HIS A 190 -23.36 -7.98 -20.72
C HIS A 190 -22.55 -8.45 -19.51
N TYR A 191 -21.22 -8.53 -19.67
CA TYR A 191 -20.35 -8.80 -18.54
C TYR A 191 -20.10 -7.51 -17.74
N TYR A 192 -20.29 -7.59 -16.43
CA TYR A 192 -19.99 -6.53 -15.47
C TYR A 192 -18.98 -7.03 -14.45
N ALA A 193 -18.07 -6.15 -14.01
CA ALA A 193 -17.11 -6.45 -12.95
C ALA A 193 -17.48 -5.77 -11.64
N TRP A 194 -17.17 -6.46 -10.55
CA TRP A 194 -17.45 -6.03 -9.18
C TRP A 194 -16.25 -6.29 -8.29
N ILE A 195 -15.94 -5.37 -7.38
CA ILE A 195 -15.16 -5.68 -6.17
C ILE A 195 -16.17 -6.05 -5.10
N VAL A 196 -15.92 -7.17 -4.43
CA VAL A 196 -16.74 -7.67 -3.32
C VAL A 196 -15.86 -7.76 -2.08
N ASP A 197 -16.36 -7.24 -0.96
CA ASP A 197 -15.81 -7.51 0.37
C ASP A 197 -16.59 -8.68 0.97
N ALA A 198 -15.98 -9.87 0.97
CA ALA A 198 -16.64 -11.08 1.44
C ALA A 198 -17.08 -10.99 2.92
N ALA A 199 -16.40 -10.17 3.73
CA ALA A 199 -16.72 -10.04 5.15
C ALA A 199 -17.93 -9.13 5.42
N SER A 200 -18.14 -8.10 4.59
CA SER A 200 -19.22 -7.12 4.78
C SER A 200 -20.33 -7.20 3.73
N GLU A 201 -20.19 -8.09 2.75
CA GLU A 201 -21.07 -8.25 1.58
C GLU A 201 -21.23 -6.96 0.77
N LYS A 202 -20.32 -5.99 0.95
CA LYS A 202 -20.32 -4.75 0.18
C LYS A 202 -19.78 -5.00 -1.20
N THR A 203 -20.49 -4.48 -2.19
CA THR A 203 -20.14 -4.59 -3.61
C THR A 203 -19.89 -3.22 -4.20
N VAL A 204 -18.82 -3.07 -4.97
CA VAL A 204 -18.51 -1.87 -5.74
C VAL A 204 -18.53 -2.21 -7.22
N ALA A 205 -19.41 -1.54 -7.97
CA ALA A 205 -19.51 -1.68 -9.41
C ALA A 205 -18.28 -1.07 -10.10
N LEU A 206 -17.54 -1.86 -10.85
CA LEU A 206 -16.44 -1.37 -11.70
C LEU A 206 -16.90 -1.03 -13.12
N GLY A 207 -18.05 -1.59 -13.52
CA GLY A 207 -18.71 -1.29 -14.78
C GLY A 207 -18.64 -2.44 -15.79
N ARG A 208 -19.13 -2.13 -17.00
CA ARG A 208 -19.27 -3.07 -18.10
C ARG A 208 -17.92 -3.33 -18.76
N LEU A 209 -17.64 -4.60 -19.06
CA LEU A 209 -16.44 -4.98 -19.83
C LEU A 209 -16.62 -4.63 -21.31
N ALA A 210 -15.57 -4.10 -21.93
CA ALA A 210 -15.53 -3.86 -23.35
C ALA A 210 -15.03 -5.12 -24.09
N ALA A 211 -15.78 -5.52 -25.13
CA ALA A 211 -15.49 -6.70 -25.93
C ALA A 211 -14.50 -6.39 -27.06
N GLN A 212 -13.56 -7.30 -27.30
CA GLN A 212 -12.64 -7.30 -28.43
C GLN A 212 -12.48 -8.74 -28.94
N GLY A 213 -13.51 -9.22 -29.65
CA GLY A 213 -13.62 -10.63 -30.03
C GLY A 213 -13.94 -11.51 -28.81
N GLN A 214 -13.12 -12.52 -28.56
CA GLN A 214 -13.20 -13.38 -27.36
C GLN A 214 -12.39 -12.84 -26.16
N ASN A 215 -11.85 -11.63 -26.29
CA ASN A 215 -11.16 -10.95 -25.22
C ASN A 215 -12.03 -9.83 -24.67
N PHE A 216 -11.94 -9.62 -23.37
CA PHE A 216 -12.64 -8.54 -22.69
C PHE A 216 -11.66 -7.74 -21.84
N ASN A 217 -11.90 -6.43 -21.75
CA ASN A 217 -11.10 -5.55 -20.93
C ASN A 217 -11.96 -4.59 -20.12
N LEU A 218 -11.38 -4.12 -19.02
CA LEU A 218 -11.91 -3.02 -18.22
C LEU A 218 -10.73 -2.27 -17.61
N ALA A 219 -10.78 -0.94 -17.69
CA ALA A 219 -9.92 -0.05 -16.94
C ALA A 219 -10.82 0.80 -16.04
N PHE A 220 -10.63 0.68 -14.73
CA PHE A 220 -11.37 1.41 -13.72
C PHE A 220 -10.42 2.30 -12.94
N THR A 221 -10.85 3.50 -12.56
CA THR A 221 -10.07 4.41 -11.72
C THR A 221 -11.01 5.16 -10.79
N ASP A 222 -10.64 5.24 -9.51
CA ASP A 222 -11.38 5.95 -8.48
C ASP A 222 -10.47 6.98 -7.77
N LYS A 223 -10.99 7.68 -6.77
CA LYS A 223 -10.26 8.59 -5.87
C LYS A 223 -9.70 7.88 -4.64
N ILE A 224 -10.12 6.64 -4.40
CA ILE A 224 -9.78 5.85 -3.21
C ILE A 224 -8.95 4.62 -3.58
N ASN A 225 -8.29 4.04 -2.58
CA ASN A 225 -7.52 2.82 -2.75
C ASN A 225 -8.43 1.60 -2.94
N LEU A 226 -8.30 0.93 -4.08
CA LEU A 226 -9.19 -0.17 -4.46
C LEU A 226 -8.91 -1.44 -3.65
N LEU A 227 -7.69 -1.63 -3.13
CA LEU A 227 -7.37 -2.77 -2.24
C LEU A 227 -8.03 -2.64 -0.87
N GLY A 228 -8.48 -1.43 -0.51
CA GLY A 228 -9.26 -1.19 0.70
C GLY A 228 -10.76 -1.47 0.55
N LEU A 229 -11.24 -1.76 -0.66
CA LEU A 229 -12.68 -1.91 -0.94
C LEU A 229 -13.22 -3.32 -0.79
N GLY A 230 -12.38 -4.33 -0.95
CA GLY A 230 -12.77 -5.74 -0.90
C GLY A 230 -11.59 -6.66 -1.13
N ASP A 231 -11.87 -7.95 -1.13
CA ASP A 231 -10.91 -9.04 -1.28
C ASP A 231 -11.26 -9.98 -2.45
N GLN A 232 -12.44 -9.86 -3.04
CA GLN A 232 -12.89 -10.67 -4.16
C GLN A 232 -13.22 -9.80 -5.39
N LEU A 233 -12.97 -10.36 -6.57
CA LEU A 233 -13.41 -9.79 -7.84
C LEU A 233 -14.33 -10.77 -8.55
N GLU A 234 -15.48 -10.30 -9.00
CA GLU A 234 -16.47 -11.11 -9.70
C GLU A 234 -16.82 -10.50 -11.05
N ILE A 235 -17.05 -11.37 -12.03
CA ILE A 235 -17.60 -11.03 -13.33
C ILE A 235 -18.96 -11.70 -13.45
N THR A 236 -20.02 -10.91 -13.58
CA THR A 236 -21.39 -11.42 -13.72
C THR A 236 -21.97 -11.14 -15.10
N GLN A 237 -22.96 -11.96 -15.50
CA GLN A 237 -23.78 -11.72 -16.69
C GLN A 237 -25.05 -10.96 -16.33
N GLU A 238 -25.16 -9.72 -16.77
CA GLU A 238 -26.21 -8.80 -16.32
C GLU A 238 -27.01 -8.20 -17.48
N PRO A 239 -28.33 -8.01 -17.33
CA PRO A 239 -29.13 -7.23 -18.26
C PRO A 239 -28.99 -5.72 -17.97
N GLY A 240 -29.06 -4.91 -19.03
CA GLY A 240 -29.15 -3.45 -18.89
C GLY A 240 -27.95 -2.82 -18.17
N ASN A 241 -28.21 -2.02 -17.13
CA ASN A 241 -27.18 -1.36 -16.32
C ASN A 241 -27.44 -1.62 -14.82
N PRO A 242 -26.98 -2.77 -14.28
CA PRO A 242 -27.25 -3.19 -12.91
C PRO A 242 -26.61 -2.23 -11.89
N MET A 243 -27.29 -2.03 -10.75
CA MET A 243 -26.72 -1.33 -9.59
C MET A 243 -26.01 -2.29 -8.61
N PHE A 244 -26.37 -3.57 -8.63
CA PHE A 244 -25.84 -4.65 -7.78
C PHE A 244 -25.69 -5.92 -8.62
N PRO A 245 -24.73 -6.81 -8.28
CA PRO A 245 -24.63 -8.09 -8.95
C PRO A 245 -25.88 -8.94 -8.65
N ALA A 246 -26.59 -9.35 -9.70
CA ALA A 246 -27.80 -10.19 -9.59
C ALA A 246 -27.77 -11.36 -10.58
N GLY A 247 -26.90 -11.31 -11.57
CA GLY A 247 -26.69 -12.34 -12.58
C GLY A 247 -25.77 -13.45 -12.14
N GLU A 248 -25.55 -14.41 -13.05
CA GLU A 248 -24.64 -15.53 -12.85
C GLU A 248 -23.18 -15.05 -12.82
N VAL A 249 -22.42 -15.48 -11.81
CA VAL A 249 -20.97 -15.27 -11.72
C VAL A 249 -20.27 -16.20 -12.70
N VAL A 250 -19.67 -15.65 -13.75
CA VAL A 250 -18.97 -16.44 -14.78
C VAL A 250 -17.48 -16.61 -14.50
N LEU A 251 -16.88 -15.62 -13.85
CA LEU A 251 -15.50 -15.65 -13.42
C LEU A 251 -15.37 -15.00 -12.05
N SER A 252 -14.55 -15.56 -11.18
CA SER A 252 -14.22 -14.94 -9.90
C SER A 252 -12.78 -15.23 -9.50
N GLY A 253 -12.29 -14.44 -8.54
CA GLY A 253 -11.03 -14.68 -7.87
C GLY A 253 -11.00 -13.92 -6.55
N THR A 254 -10.31 -14.49 -5.57
CA THR A 254 -10.16 -13.92 -4.24
C THR A 254 -8.69 -13.68 -3.95
N LEU A 255 -8.35 -12.48 -3.50
CA LEU A 255 -7.03 -12.15 -2.96
C LEU A 255 -6.80 -12.99 -1.70
N PRO A 256 -5.61 -13.57 -1.48
CA PRO A 256 -5.39 -14.44 -0.34
C PRO A 256 -5.58 -13.67 0.98
N PRO A 257 -6.61 -13.98 1.80
CA PRO A 257 -7.00 -13.13 2.93
C PRO A 257 -5.90 -12.89 3.96
N LEU A 258 -5.08 -13.90 4.29
CA LEU A 258 -4.00 -13.78 5.26
C LEU A 258 -2.86 -12.94 4.70
N ALA A 259 -2.41 -13.21 3.47
CA ALA A 259 -1.40 -12.38 2.82
C ALA A 259 -1.88 -10.93 2.59
N LEU A 260 -3.17 -10.75 2.27
CA LEU A 260 -3.79 -9.45 1.98
C LEU A 260 -3.72 -8.50 3.17
N ILE A 261 -3.78 -9.00 4.42
CA ILE A 261 -3.56 -8.17 5.62
C ILE A 261 -2.24 -7.40 5.50
N HIS A 262 -1.16 -8.10 5.16
CA HIS A 262 0.16 -7.49 5.04
C HIS A 262 0.30 -6.62 3.78
N ILE A 263 -0.31 -7.02 2.66
CA ILE A 263 -0.36 -6.18 1.45
C ILE A 263 -1.09 -4.85 1.73
N ARG A 264 -2.18 -4.87 2.51
CA ARG A 264 -2.90 -3.66 2.92
C ARG A 264 -2.06 -2.79 3.85
N HIS A 265 -1.27 -3.37 4.74
CA HIS A 265 -0.29 -2.62 5.53
C HIS A 265 0.76 -1.90 4.66
N LEU A 266 1.19 -2.52 3.56
CA LEU A 266 2.13 -1.92 2.62
C LEU A 266 1.52 -0.79 1.79
N LEU A 267 0.30 -0.97 1.27
CA LEU A 267 -0.25 -0.11 0.21
C LEU A 267 -1.44 0.76 0.62
N VAL A 268 -2.16 0.40 1.67
CA VAL A 268 -3.41 1.08 2.06
C VAL A 268 -3.18 1.90 3.31
N ARG A 269 -2.83 1.23 4.41
CA ARG A 269 -2.79 1.84 5.74
C ARG A 269 -1.94 1.04 6.71
N PHE A 270 -1.13 1.73 7.48
CA PHE A 270 -0.48 1.21 8.68
C PHE A 270 -0.76 2.13 9.86
N ASP A 271 -1.14 1.60 11.02
CA ASP A 271 -1.73 2.43 12.07
C ASP A 271 -0.75 3.37 12.76
N THR A 272 0.55 3.06 12.74
CA THR A 272 1.59 3.87 13.39
C THR A 272 2.18 4.93 12.47
N THR A 273 1.87 4.94 11.17
CA THR A 273 2.40 5.96 10.26
C THR A 273 1.64 7.28 10.42
N PRO A 274 2.30 8.43 10.21
CA PRO A 274 1.64 9.72 10.07
C PRO A 274 0.57 9.67 8.99
N GLY A 275 -0.63 10.16 9.30
CA GLY A 275 -1.76 10.09 8.38
C GLY A 275 -2.30 8.68 8.12
N LYS A 276 -1.77 7.65 8.78
CA LYS A 276 -2.21 6.24 8.70
C LYS A 276 -2.21 5.72 7.26
N ILE A 277 -1.14 6.04 6.53
CA ILE A 277 -0.90 5.63 5.15
C ILE A 277 -0.15 4.28 5.10
N GLY A 278 -0.17 3.62 3.94
CA GLY A 278 0.60 2.40 3.71
C GLY A 278 2.12 2.63 3.83
N LEU A 279 2.85 1.61 4.28
CA LEU A 279 4.29 1.69 4.50
C LEU A 279 5.08 2.03 3.23
N LEU A 280 4.75 1.41 2.08
CA LEU A 280 5.41 1.71 0.81
C LEU A 280 4.98 3.07 0.23
N VAL A 281 3.77 3.53 0.56
CA VAL A 281 3.28 4.88 0.20
C VAL A 281 4.14 5.93 0.90
N GLY A 282 4.32 5.78 2.22
CA GLY A 282 5.15 6.66 3.02
C GLY A 282 6.64 6.58 2.65
N LEU A 283 7.18 5.37 2.44
CA LEU A 283 8.55 5.17 1.95
C LEU A 283 8.81 5.97 0.67
N ARG A 284 7.93 5.83 -0.33
CA ARG A 284 8.04 6.52 -1.61
C ARG A 284 7.98 8.04 -1.45
N SER A 285 7.04 8.53 -0.64
CA SER A 285 6.88 9.96 -0.35
C SER A 285 8.11 10.55 0.34
N GLN A 286 8.58 9.92 1.43
CA GLN A 286 9.73 10.42 2.18
C GLN A 286 11.05 10.25 1.41
N ALA A 287 11.18 9.24 0.54
CA ALA A 287 12.31 9.12 -0.39
C ALA A 287 12.36 10.29 -1.39
N GLN A 288 11.19 10.74 -1.88
CA GLN A 288 11.11 11.91 -2.74
C GLN A 288 11.51 13.19 -2.00
N VAL A 289 11.07 13.34 -0.75
CA VAL A 289 11.50 14.45 0.12
C VAL A 289 13.01 14.40 0.36
N LEU A 290 13.58 13.22 0.61
CA LEU A 290 15.03 13.03 0.81
C LEU A 290 15.82 13.51 -0.41
N LYS A 291 15.42 13.09 -1.61
CA LYS A 291 16.04 13.57 -2.86
C LYS A 291 15.96 15.10 -2.99
N GLN A 292 14.83 15.71 -2.67
CA GLN A 292 14.67 17.17 -2.71
C GLN A 292 15.59 17.88 -1.69
N GLN A 293 15.72 17.34 -0.47
CA GLN A 293 16.61 17.90 0.55
C GLN A 293 18.09 17.74 0.17
N ALA A 294 18.47 16.60 -0.41
CA ALA A 294 19.83 16.40 -0.93
C ALA A 294 20.17 17.38 -2.07
N GLN A 295 19.22 17.68 -2.95
CA GLN A 295 19.38 18.70 -3.98
C GLN A 295 19.48 20.12 -3.38
N LEU A 296 18.78 20.41 -2.28
CA LEU A 296 18.93 21.66 -1.56
C LEU A 296 20.33 21.77 -0.94
N LEU A 297 20.81 20.71 -0.30
CA LEU A 297 22.17 20.61 0.25
C LEU A 297 23.23 20.85 -0.84
N GLN A 298 23.08 20.25 -2.02
CA GLN A 298 23.96 20.52 -3.17
C GLN A 298 24.01 22.00 -3.54
N ARG A 299 22.88 22.71 -3.52
CA ARG A 299 22.83 24.14 -3.84
C ARG A 299 23.58 25.00 -2.83
N PHE A 300 23.82 24.51 -1.62
CA PHE A 300 24.60 25.20 -0.58
C PHE A 300 26.09 24.90 -0.60
N SER A 301 26.55 23.95 -1.41
CA SER A 301 27.97 23.67 -1.60
C SER A 301 28.75 24.94 -1.92
N GLY A 302 29.74 25.28 -1.07
CA GLY A 302 30.56 26.49 -1.19
C GLY A 302 29.86 27.82 -0.85
N LYS A 303 28.60 27.82 -0.39
CA LYS A 303 27.80 29.05 -0.14
C LYS A 303 27.58 29.40 1.34
N GLY A 304 28.33 28.74 2.22
CA GLY A 304 28.35 28.99 3.67
C GLY A 304 28.17 27.72 4.49
N GLN A 305 29.08 27.49 5.43
CA GLN A 305 29.10 26.33 6.32
C GLN A 305 27.79 26.15 7.10
N HIS A 306 27.23 27.25 7.60
CA HIS A 306 25.98 27.20 8.37
C HIS A 306 24.79 26.68 7.56
N LYS A 307 24.68 27.06 6.28
CA LYS A 307 23.62 26.56 5.39
C LYS A 307 23.75 25.06 5.16
N THR A 308 24.97 24.57 4.95
CA THR A 308 25.27 23.16 4.81
C THR A 308 24.89 22.39 6.07
N ALA A 309 25.28 22.88 7.25
CA ALA A 309 24.94 22.25 8.52
C ALA A 309 23.42 22.19 8.76
N CYS A 310 22.69 23.27 8.50
CA CYS A 310 21.22 23.29 8.57
C CYS A 310 20.59 22.23 7.65
N ALA A 311 20.99 22.20 6.37
CA ALA A 311 20.43 21.25 5.41
C ALA A 311 20.79 19.79 5.75
N ALA A 312 22.02 19.55 6.22
CA ALA A 312 22.47 18.23 6.65
C ALA A 312 21.68 17.74 7.88
N GLN A 313 21.46 18.59 8.89
CA GLN A 313 20.63 18.23 10.04
C GLN A 313 19.19 17.92 9.63
N ASN A 314 18.64 18.65 8.65
CA ASN A 314 17.30 18.35 8.15
C ASN A 314 17.20 16.97 7.48
N ILE A 315 18.26 16.54 6.78
CA ILE A 315 18.36 15.20 6.21
C ILE A 315 18.42 14.13 7.32
N VAL A 316 19.22 14.33 8.38
CA VAL A 316 19.26 13.43 9.54
C VAL A 316 17.87 13.31 10.18
N ASN A 317 17.19 14.44 10.41
CA ASN A 317 15.84 14.47 10.99
C ASN A 317 14.81 13.71 10.13
N LEU A 318 14.89 13.85 8.81
CA LEU A 318 14.04 13.13 7.87
C LEU A 318 14.30 11.62 7.90
N ILE A 319 15.57 11.22 7.94
CA ILE A 319 15.96 9.81 7.92
C ILE A 319 15.56 9.13 9.21
N GLU A 320 15.93 9.69 10.37
CA GLU A 320 15.72 9.04 11.66
C GLU A 320 14.32 9.25 12.25
N GLY A 321 13.60 10.27 11.79
CA GLY A 321 12.30 10.66 12.34
C GLY A 321 12.39 11.27 13.73
N THR A 322 11.24 11.49 14.37
CA THR A 322 11.14 12.15 15.68
C THR A 322 11.73 11.35 16.84
N GLY A 323 11.85 10.03 16.68
CA GLY A 323 12.46 9.13 17.66
C GLY A 323 13.96 8.87 17.42
N GLY A 324 14.56 9.54 16.44
CA GLY A 324 15.96 9.40 16.08
C GLY A 324 16.92 9.80 17.19
N LYS A 325 18.06 9.13 17.28
CA LYS A 325 19.10 9.44 18.26
C LYS A 325 19.80 10.77 17.95
N ASN A 326 20.01 11.06 16.67
CA ASN A 326 20.69 12.26 16.17
C ASN A 326 19.69 13.26 15.56
N ALA A 327 18.39 12.96 15.60
CA ALA A 327 17.35 13.90 15.26
C ALA A 327 17.33 15.05 16.28
N LEU A 328 17.59 16.27 15.81
CA LEU A 328 17.66 17.48 16.63
C LEU A 328 16.79 18.60 16.02
N PRO A 329 16.17 19.46 16.85
CA PRO A 329 15.52 20.66 16.33
C PRO A 329 16.47 21.48 15.46
N LEU A 330 15.96 21.98 14.33
CA LEU A 330 16.72 22.93 13.51
C LEU A 330 16.91 24.24 14.28
N ALA A 331 18.08 24.87 14.14
CA ALA A 331 18.30 26.20 14.66
C ALA A 331 17.33 27.21 14.00
N ASP A 332 16.87 28.22 14.75
CA ASP A 332 15.85 29.17 14.28
C ASP A 332 16.26 29.91 13.00
N ASP A 333 17.56 30.18 12.85
CA ASP A 333 18.10 30.88 11.69
C ASP A 333 18.22 30.00 10.43
N CYS A 334 18.06 28.67 10.54
CA CYS A 334 17.97 27.78 9.38
C CYS A 334 16.78 28.14 8.47
N ALA A 335 15.71 28.70 9.05
CA ALA A 335 14.55 29.17 8.30
C ALA A 335 14.90 30.29 7.31
N ALA A 336 15.92 31.11 7.59
CA ALA A 336 16.40 32.15 6.67
C ALA A 336 17.00 31.57 5.37
N PHE A 337 17.31 30.27 5.35
CA PHE A 337 17.79 29.54 4.17
C PHE A 337 16.71 28.66 3.52
N ASN A 338 15.45 28.81 3.93
CA ASN A 338 14.34 27.92 3.56
C ASN A 338 14.58 26.46 3.97
N VAL A 339 15.38 26.21 5.01
CA VAL A 339 15.54 24.89 5.62
C VAL A 339 14.56 24.80 6.78
N THR A 340 13.53 23.98 6.62
CA THR A 340 12.49 23.71 7.63
C THR A 340 12.31 22.20 7.75
N ASN A 341 11.78 21.72 8.87
CA ASN A 341 11.53 20.29 9.04
C ASN A 341 10.46 19.84 8.05
N VAL A 342 10.86 19.02 7.08
CA VAL A 342 9.99 18.53 5.99
C VAL A 342 9.60 17.06 6.15
N GLY A 343 10.20 16.36 7.12
CA GLY A 343 9.86 14.97 7.39
C GLY A 343 8.49 14.85 8.02
N ASP A 344 7.84 13.71 7.78
CA ASP A 344 6.57 13.38 8.46
C ASP A 344 6.74 12.93 9.91
N GLY A 345 8.00 12.80 10.36
CA GLY A 345 8.37 12.43 11.72
C GLY A 345 8.42 10.93 12.00
N PHE A 346 8.09 10.07 11.02
CA PHE A 346 8.15 8.61 11.17
C PHE A 346 9.56 8.05 11.01
N GLY A 347 10.34 8.64 10.09
CA GLY A 347 11.67 8.19 9.72
C GLY A 347 11.65 7.16 8.58
N LEU A 348 12.61 7.30 7.66
CA LEU A 348 12.94 6.25 6.69
C LEU A 348 13.59 5.06 7.41
N LEU A 349 14.47 5.35 8.36
CA LEU A 349 15.07 4.44 9.33
C LEU A 349 14.80 4.95 10.74
N ASN A 350 15.12 4.14 11.75
CA ASN A 350 15.27 4.63 13.10
C ASN A 350 16.50 3.95 13.74
N PRO A 351 17.66 4.62 13.82
CA PRO A 351 18.84 4.04 14.47
C PRO A 351 18.64 3.71 15.96
N GLY A 352 17.67 4.36 16.63
CA GLY A 352 17.30 4.09 18.02
C GLY A 352 16.37 2.88 18.20
N ASP A 353 15.68 2.44 17.14
CA ASP A 353 14.88 1.21 17.11
C ASP A 353 15.07 0.51 15.74
N PRO A 354 15.90 -0.55 15.67
CA PRO A 354 16.24 -1.19 14.40
C PRO A 354 15.05 -1.88 13.72
N ASN A 355 13.90 -1.98 14.38
CA ASN A 355 12.66 -2.54 13.84
C ASN A 355 11.66 -1.46 13.40
N ALA A 356 12.05 -0.18 13.42
CA ALA A 356 11.18 0.94 13.07
C ALA A 356 11.65 1.67 11.80
N GLY A 357 10.76 2.52 11.29
CA GLY A 357 10.93 3.28 10.05
C GLY A 357 10.32 2.60 8.83
N TYR A 358 10.03 3.39 7.81
CA TYR A 358 9.36 2.91 6.60
C TYR A 358 10.08 1.76 5.91
N ILE A 359 11.42 1.80 5.86
CA ILE A 359 12.22 0.79 5.14
C ILE A 359 12.11 -0.57 5.81
N VAL A 360 12.30 -0.64 7.13
CA VAL A 360 12.33 -1.90 7.87
C VAL A 360 10.95 -2.54 7.90
N LEU A 361 9.93 -1.77 8.29
CA LEU A 361 8.56 -2.26 8.38
C LEU A 361 8.00 -2.69 7.01
N SER A 362 8.38 -2.02 5.92
CA SER A 362 8.00 -2.46 4.56
C SER A 362 8.61 -3.82 4.23
N ALA A 363 9.88 -4.04 4.54
CA ALA A 363 10.54 -5.33 4.32
C ALA A 363 9.87 -6.45 5.13
N GLU A 364 9.58 -6.18 6.41
CA GLU A 364 8.93 -7.14 7.31
C GLU A 364 7.52 -7.52 6.83
N HIS A 365 6.70 -6.54 6.46
CA HIS A 365 5.35 -6.83 5.98
C HIS A 365 5.35 -7.55 4.62
N ALA A 366 6.30 -7.26 3.74
CA ALA A 366 6.47 -8.04 2.52
C ALA A 366 6.85 -9.50 2.83
N ALA A 367 7.83 -9.72 3.71
CA ALA A 367 8.22 -11.05 4.16
C ALA A 367 7.05 -11.81 4.80
N LEU A 368 6.26 -11.12 5.63
CA LEU A 368 5.10 -11.69 6.30
C LEU A 368 4.00 -12.12 5.33
N ALA A 369 3.74 -11.32 4.30
CA ALA A 369 2.81 -11.71 3.22
C ALA A 369 3.28 -12.97 2.50
N ALA A 370 4.59 -13.10 2.25
CA ALA A 370 5.16 -14.23 1.50
C ALA A 370 5.07 -15.57 2.24
N ILE A 371 5.10 -15.54 3.58
CA ILE A 371 5.10 -16.76 4.42
C ILE A 371 3.71 -17.19 4.87
N GLN A 372 2.65 -16.44 4.53
CA GLN A 372 1.29 -16.87 4.83
C GLN A 372 0.96 -18.17 4.10
N SER A 373 0.13 -18.99 4.72
CA SER A 373 -0.27 -20.30 4.18
C SER A 373 -1.05 -20.20 2.87
N ASP A 374 -1.72 -19.08 2.62
CA ASP A 374 -2.49 -18.78 1.41
C ASP A 374 -1.71 -17.97 0.36
N ALA A 375 -0.45 -17.60 0.62
CA ALA A 375 0.34 -16.80 -0.29
C ALA A 375 0.47 -17.49 -1.67
N THR A 376 0.19 -16.75 -2.74
CA THR A 376 0.36 -17.25 -4.12
C THR A 376 1.83 -17.18 -4.53
N PRO A 377 2.25 -17.88 -5.61
CA PRO A 377 3.56 -17.68 -6.20
C PRO A 377 3.84 -16.21 -6.56
N THR A 378 2.81 -15.49 -7.04
CA THR A 378 2.87 -14.06 -7.34
C THR A 378 3.17 -13.22 -6.10
N VAL A 379 2.44 -13.45 -4.98
CA VAL A 379 2.71 -12.77 -3.71
C VAL A 379 4.15 -13.03 -3.26
N ARG A 380 4.61 -14.29 -3.27
CA ARG A 380 5.97 -14.65 -2.85
C ARG A 380 7.06 -13.97 -3.68
N MET A 381 6.92 -14.00 -5.00
CA MET A 381 7.88 -13.38 -5.91
C MET A 381 7.99 -11.87 -5.67
N HIS A 382 6.86 -11.16 -5.70
CA HIS A 382 6.86 -9.71 -5.57
C HIS A 382 7.22 -9.25 -4.15
N ALA A 383 6.87 -10.02 -3.12
CA ALA A 383 7.35 -9.79 -1.76
C ALA A 383 8.87 -9.89 -1.64
N GLN A 384 9.50 -10.83 -2.36
CA GLN A 384 10.96 -10.94 -2.40
C GLN A 384 11.58 -9.72 -3.08
N HIS A 385 10.98 -9.22 -4.16
CA HIS A 385 11.42 -8.00 -4.82
C HIS A 385 11.34 -6.76 -3.92
N VAL A 386 10.26 -6.62 -3.13
CA VAL A 386 10.15 -5.55 -2.12
C VAL A 386 11.26 -5.65 -1.07
N GLN A 387 11.58 -6.86 -0.60
CA GLN A 387 12.68 -7.08 0.36
C GLN A 387 14.05 -6.72 -0.23
N ILE A 388 14.30 -7.05 -1.51
CA ILE A 388 15.53 -6.68 -2.20
C ILE A 388 15.65 -5.15 -2.30
N ALA A 389 14.59 -4.47 -2.77
CA ALA A 389 14.58 -3.03 -2.91
C ALA A 389 14.79 -2.32 -1.56
N THR A 390 14.08 -2.75 -0.52
CA THR A 390 14.24 -2.18 0.84
C THR A 390 15.61 -2.45 1.44
N ALA A 391 16.26 -3.59 1.14
CA ALA A 391 17.64 -3.84 1.54
C ALA A 391 18.64 -2.90 0.85
N ASN A 392 18.46 -2.64 -0.46
CA ASN A 392 19.27 -1.66 -1.19
C ASN A 392 19.11 -0.26 -0.60
N ILE A 393 17.85 0.17 -0.41
CA ILE A 393 17.51 1.48 0.16
C ILE A 393 18.11 1.62 1.56
N LYS A 394 17.98 0.59 2.42
CA LYS A 394 18.57 0.60 3.77
C LYS A 394 20.06 0.90 3.73
N LYS A 395 20.80 0.27 2.81
CA LYS A 395 22.24 0.50 2.66
C LYS A 395 22.54 1.95 2.27
N TRP A 396 21.87 2.47 1.24
CA TRP A 396 22.08 3.85 0.79
C TRP A 396 21.69 4.88 1.85
N VAL A 397 20.53 4.72 2.48
CA VAL A 397 20.06 5.63 3.53
C VAL A 397 20.99 5.60 4.75
N THR A 398 21.54 4.44 5.12
CA THR A 398 22.54 4.36 6.20
C THR A 398 23.80 5.17 5.87
N THR A 399 24.28 5.11 4.62
CA THR A 399 25.42 5.94 4.19
C THR A 399 25.06 7.42 4.21
N ILE A 400 23.90 7.81 3.65
CA ILE A 400 23.43 9.21 3.65
C ILE A 400 23.34 9.76 5.07
N ASP A 401 22.81 8.98 6.01
CA ASP A 401 22.68 9.38 7.41
C ASP A 401 24.04 9.66 8.05
N ASN A 402 25.00 8.74 7.89
CA ASN A 402 26.37 8.91 8.40
C ASN A 402 27.07 10.12 7.77
N ASP A 403 26.89 10.35 6.46
CA ASP A 403 27.50 11.46 5.75
C ASP A 403 26.86 12.80 6.15
N ALA A 404 25.55 12.81 6.34
CA ALA A 404 24.83 13.99 6.81
C ALA A 404 25.25 14.36 8.24
N GLN A 405 25.39 13.38 9.14
CA GLN A 405 25.93 13.60 10.49
C GLN A 405 27.36 14.17 10.44
N GLN A 406 28.21 13.65 9.56
CA GLN A 406 29.55 14.21 9.34
C GLN A 406 29.50 15.66 8.84
N LEU A 407 28.56 16.01 7.98
CA LEU A 407 28.39 17.39 7.49
C LEU A 407 27.80 18.34 8.55
N VAL A 408 26.96 17.83 9.46
CA VAL A 408 26.53 18.62 10.63
C VAL A 408 27.74 18.99 11.49
N ALA A 409 28.64 18.04 11.75
CA ALA A 409 29.85 18.28 12.53
C ALA A 409 30.92 19.07 11.77
N ASN A 410 31.04 18.85 10.47
CA ASN A 410 32.08 19.42 9.60
C ASN A 410 31.53 19.80 8.21
N PRO A 411 30.92 21.00 8.07
CA PRO A 411 30.12 21.39 6.91
C PRO A 411 30.91 21.83 5.67
N VAL A 412 32.19 21.46 5.54
CA VAL A 412 33.05 21.84 4.40
C VAL A 412 33.31 20.73 3.40
N ASN A 413 32.94 19.48 3.72
CA ASN A 413 33.27 18.34 2.87
C ASN A 413 32.31 18.22 1.66
N THR A 414 32.72 18.80 0.54
CA THR A 414 31.91 18.82 -0.70
C THR A 414 31.75 17.44 -1.35
N ALA A 415 32.64 16.48 -1.05
CA ALA A 415 32.51 15.11 -1.55
C ALA A 415 31.28 14.42 -0.94
N LEU A 416 31.06 14.57 0.38
CA LEU A 416 29.87 14.03 1.06
C LEU A 416 28.58 14.63 0.52
N ILE A 417 28.57 15.93 0.21
CA ILE A 417 27.40 16.59 -0.40
C ILE A 417 27.03 15.93 -1.74
N THR A 418 28.04 15.59 -2.55
CA THR A 418 27.84 14.94 -3.84
C THR A 418 27.35 13.51 -3.66
N GLU A 419 27.97 12.76 -2.73
CA GLU A 419 27.59 11.39 -2.40
C GLU A 419 26.15 11.28 -1.88
N ILE A 420 25.76 12.13 -0.92
CA ILE A 420 24.39 12.19 -0.39
C ILE A 420 23.36 12.38 -1.51
N ALA A 421 23.64 13.27 -2.47
CA ALA A 421 22.70 13.52 -3.55
C ALA A 421 22.60 12.38 -4.55
N THR A 422 23.71 11.74 -4.90
CA THR A 422 23.72 10.54 -5.73
C THR A 422 22.93 9.41 -5.06
N LEU A 423 23.22 9.14 -3.78
CA LEU A 423 22.55 8.08 -3.03
C LEU A 423 21.07 8.39 -2.79
N ALA A 424 20.69 9.65 -2.55
CA ALA A 424 19.29 10.04 -2.42
C ALA A 424 18.51 9.84 -3.72
N ASP A 425 19.17 10.01 -4.88
CA ASP A 425 18.58 9.66 -6.16
C ASP A 425 18.36 8.15 -6.28
N HIS A 426 19.36 7.33 -5.93
CA HIS A 426 19.23 5.87 -5.89
C HIS A 426 18.13 5.41 -4.93
N VAL A 427 17.99 6.03 -3.76
CA VAL A 427 16.94 5.70 -2.79
C VAL A 427 15.55 5.85 -3.41
N LEU A 428 15.30 6.87 -4.22
CA LEU A 428 14.02 7.05 -4.89
C LEU A 428 13.90 6.19 -6.15
N ASN A 429 14.82 6.37 -7.11
CA ASN A 429 14.68 5.87 -8.48
C ASN A 429 15.34 4.51 -8.68
N GLY A 430 16.25 4.13 -7.79
CA GLY A 430 17.21 3.06 -8.02
C GLY A 430 18.36 3.51 -8.93
N VAL A 431 19.17 2.54 -9.34
CA VAL A 431 20.28 2.72 -10.26
C VAL A 431 20.36 1.50 -11.18
N ASP A 432 20.53 1.74 -12.48
CA ASP A 432 20.81 0.69 -13.46
C ASP A 432 22.30 0.35 -13.33
N ARG A 433 22.63 -0.83 -12.80
CA ARG A 433 24.02 -1.18 -12.44
C ARG A 433 24.68 -2.02 -13.52
N ASP A 434 23.91 -2.73 -14.32
CA ASP A 434 24.40 -3.55 -15.42
C ASP A 434 24.28 -2.88 -16.81
N ASP A 435 23.85 -1.61 -16.83
CA ASP A 435 23.75 -0.72 -17.99
C ASP A 435 22.83 -1.28 -19.08
N ASP A 436 21.76 -2.00 -18.69
CA ASP A 436 20.81 -2.60 -19.62
C ASP A 436 19.65 -1.64 -20.03
N GLY A 437 19.62 -0.46 -19.43
CA GLY A 437 18.63 0.59 -19.65
C GLY A 437 17.41 0.49 -18.74
N GLN A 438 17.40 -0.46 -17.79
CA GLN A 438 16.33 -0.65 -16.82
C GLN A 438 16.88 -0.70 -15.40
N VAL A 439 16.04 -0.36 -14.44
CA VAL A 439 16.31 -0.63 -13.03
C VAL A 439 15.45 -1.82 -12.67
N ASP A 440 16.08 -2.90 -12.22
CA ASP A 440 15.40 -4.15 -11.90
C ASP A 440 15.28 -4.37 -10.38
N PRO A 441 14.33 -5.22 -9.93
CA PRO A 441 14.19 -5.62 -8.53
C PRO A 441 15.31 -6.58 -8.05
N VAL A 442 16.56 -6.24 -8.36
CA VAL A 442 17.77 -7.00 -8.03
C VAL A 442 18.66 -6.26 -7.03
N THR A 443 19.63 -6.99 -6.48
CA THR A 443 20.54 -6.44 -5.47
C THR A 443 21.41 -5.34 -6.06
N GLY A 444 21.35 -4.15 -5.46
CA GLY A 444 22.11 -2.98 -5.84
C GLY A 444 21.41 -2.03 -6.81
N GLU A 445 20.17 -2.32 -7.25
CA GLU A 445 19.48 -1.51 -8.26
C GLU A 445 18.19 -0.88 -7.76
N ALA A 446 17.23 -1.68 -7.27
CA ALA A 446 15.90 -1.16 -6.98
C ALA A 446 15.84 -0.13 -5.83
N GLY A 447 15.20 1.01 -6.12
CA GLY A 447 14.81 2.04 -5.15
C GLY A 447 13.33 2.00 -4.76
N ALA A 448 12.86 3.06 -4.08
CA ALA A 448 11.53 3.14 -3.49
C ALA A 448 10.38 3.07 -4.51
N LEU A 449 10.59 3.62 -5.71
CA LEU A 449 9.61 3.50 -6.81
C LEU A 449 9.38 2.04 -7.21
N ILE A 450 10.45 1.25 -7.33
CA ILE A 450 10.33 -0.18 -7.64
C ILE A 450 9.69 -0.91 -6.47
N ALA A 451 10.13 -0.67 -5.23
CA ALA A 451 9.51 -1.28 -4.06
C ALA A 451 7.99 -1.07 -4.03
N TYR A 452 7.51 0.15 -4.30
CA TYR A 452 6.09 0.47 -4.38
C TYR A 452 5.37 -0.31 -5.49
N ASN A 453 5.92 -0.33 -6.70
CA ASN A 453 5.33 -1.03 -7.85
C ASN A 453 5.27 -2.55 -7.59
N GLU A 454 6.32 -3.13 -7.04
CA GLU A 454 6.35 -4.55 -6.65
C GLU A 454 5.32 -4.84 -5.56
N GLY A 455 5.13 -3.93 -4.61
CA GLY A 455 4.04 -4.00 -3.64
C GLY A 455 2.67 -4.12 -4.33
N GLN A 456 2.38 -3.29 -5.33
CA GLN A 456 1.13 -3.36 -6.11
C GLN A 456 0.98 -4.70 -6.84
N MET A 457 2.08 -5.24 -7.36
CA MET A 457 2.10 -6.54 -8.06
C MET A 457 1.86 -7.72 -7.11
N MET A 458 2.12 -7.59 -5.80
CA MET A 458 1.69 -8.60 -4.81
C MET A 458 0.16 -8.79 -4.80
N ALA A 459 -0.62 -7.78 -5.20
CA ALA A 459 -2.08 -7.83 -5.27
C ALA A 459 -2.60 -8.25 -6.66
N GLN A 460 -1.75 -8.73 -7.56
CA GLN A 460 -2.22 -9.26 -8.85
C GLN A 460 -3.04 -10.53 -8.64
N LEU A 461 -4.21 -10.56 -9.27
CA LEU A 461 -5.22 -11.62 -9.09
C LEU A 461 -5.54 -12.28 -10.43
N THR A 462 -5.63 -13.61 -10.43
CA THR A 462 -6.13 -14.38 -11.58
C THR A 462 -7.57 -14.76 -11.33
N LEU A 463 -8.43 -14.62 -12.34
CA LEU A 463 -9.83 -15.07 -12.28
C LEU A 463 -9.97 -16.41 -12.99
N GLY A 464 -10.62 -17.35 -12.32
CA GLY A 464 -11.02 -18.65 -12.86
C GLY A 464 -12.54 -18.73 -13.03
N GLN A 465 -13.05 -19.90 -13.43
CA GLN A 465 -14.50 -20.14 -13.49
C GLN A 465 -15.13 -19.84 -12.13
N GLY A 466 -16.22 -19.08 -12.14
CA GLY A 466 -16.99 -18.77 -10.94
C GLY A 466 -17.41 -20.05 -10.21
N GLN A 467 -17.32 -20.04 -8.88
CA GLN A 467 -17.82 -21.11 -8.01
C GLN A 467 -19.22 -20.79 -7.51
#